data_AF-A0A1F7XB33-F1
#
_entry.id   AF-A0A1F7XB33-F1
#
_cell.length_a   1.000
_cell.length_b   1.000
_cell.length_c   1.000
_cell.angle_alpha   90.00
_cell.angle_beta   90.00
_cell.angle_gamma   90.00
#
_symmetry.space_group_name_H-M   'P 1'
#
loop_
_entity.id
_entity.type
_entity.pdbx_description
1 polymer ?
#
loop_
_entity_poly.entity_id
_entity_poly.type
_entity_poly.pdbx_seq_one_letter_code
_entity_poly.pdbx_strand_id
1 'polypeptide(L)' 'MGKKDMKLYSQVLMGASVVSVVMAAIGYMGSDIWLASTQWLLVGAVLALFGVYIKMDSK' A
#
# COMPACT_ATOMS: atom_id res chain seq x y z
N MET A 1 -19.65 -8.28 5.12
CA MET A 1 -19.24 -6.86 4.98
C MET A 1 -20.11 -6.21 3.92
N GLY A 2 -20.55 -4.97 4.16
CA GLY A 2 -21.35 -4.24 3.18
C GLY A 2 -20.47 -3.69 2.05
N LYS A 3 -21.07 -3.41 0.89
CA LYS A 3 -20.39 -2.76 -0.25
C LYS A 3 -19.71 -1.45 0.12
N LYS A 4 -20.27 -0.71 1.10
CA LYS A 4 -19.67 0.53 1.64
C LYS A 4 -18.36 0.25 2.38
N ASP A 5 -18.32 -0.81 3.18
CA ASP A 5 -17.13 -1.21 3.91
C ASP A 5 -16.02 -1.62 2.94
N MET A 6 -16.36 -2.41 1.92
CA MET A 6 -15.37 -2.88 0.94
C MET A 6 -14.74 -1.74 0.12
N LYS A 7 -15.53 -0.71 -0.22
CA LYS A 7 -14.99 0.52 -0.82
C LYS A 7 -14.03 1.26 0.13
N LEU A 8 -14.37 1.35 1.42
CA LEU A 8 -13.50 1.95 2.42
C LEU A 8 -12.19 1.17 2.55
N TYR A 9 -12.25 -0.16 2.65
CA TYR A 9 -11.05 -1.00 2.70
C TYR A 9 -10.17 -0.78 1.46
N SER A 10 -10.75 -0.81 0.25
CA SER A 10 -10.00 -0.52 -0.97
C SER A 10 -9.29 0.85 -0.91
N GLN A 11 -9.98 1.91 -0.47
CA GLN A 11 -9.38 3.23 -0.33
C GLN A 11 -8.24 3.26 0.70
N VAL A 12 -8.42 2.60 1.85
CA VAL A 12 -7.39 2.51 2.89
C VAL A 12 -6.18 1.74 2.39
N LEU A 13 -6.36 0.60 1.73
CA LEU A 13 -5.27 -0.19 1.16
C LEU A 13 -4.49 0.60 0.09
N MET A 14 -5.20 1.31 -0.80
CA MET A 14 -4.55 2.18 -1.80
C MET A 14 -3.80 3.34 -1.14
N GLY A 15 -4.38 3.97 -0.11
CA GLY A 15 -3.71 5.05 0.63
C GLY A 15 -2.46 4.56 1.35
N ALA A 16 -2.54 3.42 2.04
CA ALA A 16 -1.41 2.81 2.74
C ALA A 16 -0.30 2.36 1.77
N SER A 17 -0.67 1.94 0.55
CA SER A 17 0.30 1.66 -0.52
C SER A 17 1.11 2.91 -0.90
N VAL A 18 0.44 4.05 -1.08
CA VAL A 18 1.11 5.33 -1.37
C VAL A 18 2.03 5.75 -0.23
N VAL A 19 1.59 5.65 1.02
CA VAL A 19 2.43 5.92 2.19
C VAL A 19 3.67 5.03 2.20
N SER A 20 3.52 3.75 1.85
CA SER A 20 4.63 2.80 1.78
C SER A 20 5.66 3.22 0.71
N VAL A 21 5.21 3.70 -0.45
CA VAL A 21 6.12 4.23 -1.50
C VAL A 21 6.85 5.48 -1.00
N VAL A 22 6.18 6.38 -0.27
CA VAL A 22 6.83 7.56 0.33
C VAL A 22 7.87 7.15 1.37
N MET A 23 7.57 6.17 2.23
CA MET A 23 8.55 5.65 3.19
C MET A 23 9.74 4.96 2.52
N ALA A 24 9.52 4.28 1.39
CA ALA A 24 10.60 3.75 0.57
C ALA A 24 11.48 4.85 -0.02
N ALA A 25 10.87 5.94 -0.50
CA ALA A 25 11.61 7.09 -1.03
C ALA A 25 12.41 7.80 0.06
N ILE A 26 11.86 7.96 1.27
CA ILE A 26 12.57 8.50 2.44
C ILE A 26 13.73 7.58 2.83
N GLY A 27 13.49 6.27 2.87
CA GLY A 27 14.52 5.27 3.17
C GLY A 27 15.69 5.34 2.18
N TYR A 28 15.40 5.59 0.91
CA TYR A 28 16.42 5.75 -0.14
C TYR A 28 17.26 7.03 0.02
N MET A 29 16.69 8.11 0.57
CA MET A 29 17.36 9.40 0.73
C MET A 29 18.16 9.54 2.04
N GLY A 30 18.02 8.62 2.98
CA GLY A 30 18.59 8.69 4.33
C GLY A 30 19.44 7.48 4.70
N SER A 31 19.82 7.38 5.99
CA SER A 31 20.61 6.27 6.54
C SER A 31 19.95 4.93 6.26
N ASP A 32 20.40 4.26 5.20
CA ASP A 32 19.94 2.95 4.78
C ASP A 32 20.12 1.95 5.95
N ILE A 33 19.02 1.60 6.61
CA ILE A 33 18.92 0.34 7.35
C ILE A 33 18.78 -0.74 6.28
N TRP A 34 19.91 -1.11 5.66
CA TRP A 34 20.18 -2.17 4.68
C TRP A 34 19.11 -2.47 3.59
N LEU A 35 17.87 -2.79 3.97
CA LEU A 35 16.76 -3.18 3.09
C LEU A 35 15.44 -2.43 3.35
N ALA A 36 15.42 -1.37 4.16
CA ALA A 36 14.16 -0.68 4.50
C ALA A 36 13.38 -0.23 3.26
N SER A 37 14.05 0.35 2.26
CA SER A 37 13.42 0.88 1.04
C SER A 37 12.76 -0.22 0.19
N THR A 38 13.40 -1.38 0.06
CA THR A 38 12.85 -2.51 -0.69
C THR A 38 11.72 -3.20 0.08
N GLN A 39 11.79 -3.25 1.42
CA GLN A 39 10.71 -3.75 2.26
C GLN A 39 9.44 -2.91 2.13
N TRP A 40 9.56 -1.58 2.19
CA TRP A 40 8.44 -0.66 2.02
C TRP A 40 7.82 -0.75 0.62
N LEU A 41 8.63 -0.95 -0.44
CA LEU A 41 8.10 -1.21 -1.77
C LEU A 41 7.31 -2.52 -1.86
N LEU A 42 7.80 -3.59 -1.22
CA LEU A 42 7.13 -4.89 -1.18
C LEU A 42 5.78 -4.80 -0.46
N VAL A 43 5.73 -4.13 0.70
CA VAL A 43 4.49 -3.86 1.43
C VAL A 43 3.54 -3.03 0.57
N GLY A 44 4.04 -1.95 -0.05
CA GLY A 44 3.25 -1.10 -0.94
C GLY A 44 2.65 -1.86 -2.12
N ALA A 45 3.40 -2.77 -2.73
CA ALA A 45 2.94 -3.60 -3.84
C ALA A 45 1.82 -4.56 -3.41
N VAL A 46 1.96 -5.24 -2.27
CA VAL A 46 0.92 -6.14 -1.74
C VAL A 46 -0.35 -5.35 -1.41
N LEU A 47 -0.22 -4.20 -0.74
CA LEU A 47 -1.36 -3.33 -0.42
C LEU A 47 -2.08 -2.83 -1.67
N ALA A 48 -1.35 -2.43 -2.72
CA ALA A 48 -1.94 -2.03 -3.99
C ALA A 48 -2.70 -3.19 -4.65
N LEU A 49 -2.10 -4.38 -4.71
CA LEU A 49 -2.73 -5.56 -5.31
C LEU A 49 -4.05 -5.91 -4.62
N PHE A 50 -4.06 -5.96 -3.28
CA PHE A 50 -5.29 -6.23 -2.54
C PHE A 50 -6.29 -5.06 -2.62
N GLY A 51 -5.82 -3.81 -2.63
CA GLY A 51 -6.67 -2.64 -2.81
C GLY A 51 -7.41 -2.65 -4.14
N VAL A 52 -6.73 -3.03 -5.22
CA VAL A 52 -7.31 -3.21 -6.57
C VAL A 52 -8.24 -4.41 -6.60
N TYR A 53 -7.84 -5.56 -6.04
CA TYR A 53 -8.68 -6.75 -5.97
C TYR A 53 -10.03 -6.47 -5.29
N ILE A 54 -10.01 -5.86 -4.10
CA ILE A 54 -11.23 -5.49 -3.37
C ILE A 54 -12.06 -4.48 -4.17
N LYS A 55 -11.42 -3.55 -4.88
CA LYS A 55 -12.12 -2.59 -5.75
C LYS A 55 -12.87 -3.27 -6.90
N MET A 56 -12.26 -4.32 -7.48
CA MET A 56 -12.86 -5.11 -8.56
C MET A 56 -14.05 -5.93 -8.06
N ASP A 57 -13.94 -6.52 -6.86
CA ASP A 57 -15.03 -7.28 -6.23
C ASP A 57 -16.19 -6.39 -5.76
N SER A 58 -15.90 -5.15 -5.35
CA SER A 58 -16.90 -4.18 -4.85
C SER A 58 -17.66 -3.43 -5.94
N LYS A 59 -17.33 -3.65 -7.20
CA LYS A 59 -18.01 -3.02 -8.36
C LYS A 59 -19.38 -3.66 -8.56
#